data_AF-A0A6M3L8J8-F1
#
_entry.id   AF-A0A6M3L8J8-F1
#
_cell.length_a   1.000
_cell.length_b   1.000
_cell.length_c   1.000
_cell.angle_alpha   90.00
_cell.angle_beta   90.00
_cell.angle_gamma   90.00
#
_symmetry.space_group_name_H-M   'P 1'
#
loop_
_entity.id
_entity.type
_entity.pdbx_description
1 polymer ?
#
loop_
_entity_poly.entity_id
_entity_poly.type
_entity_poly.pdbx_seq_one_letter_code
_entity_poly.pdbx_strand_id
1 'polypeptide(L)'
;MKNTIRTTLMKAFKNVQGSTARSNDRNRPYDGQPHTDDGIRGKTLVEGLTMRDIRDCFIKGFLQASGDEELYNLVENDDWLTDDIYRVNLNNLDPIAVAQSMACEIEKMMGIYPNVPKLTAVNPGNADVFETYGGD
;
A
#
# COMPACT_ATOMS: atom_id res chain seq x y z
N MET A 1 14.86 36.26 -1.40
CA MET A 1 15.45 35.10 -2.10
C MET A 1 15.03 33.74 -1.52
N LYS A 2 15.22 33.45 -0.22
CA LYS A 2 14.84 32.15 0.39
C LYS A 2 13.35 31.77 0.22
N ASN A 3 12.43 32.74 0.27
CA ASN A 3 11.00 32.48 0.11
C ASN A 3 10.61 32.09 -1.34
N THR A 4 11.27 32.65 -2.36
CA THR A 4 10.96 32.35 -3.76
C THR A 4 11.33 30.91 -4.13
N ILE A 5 12.51 30.45 -3.69
CA ILE A 5 12.97 29.07 -3.92
C ILE A 5 12.03 28.06 -3.25
N ARG A 6 11.63 28.32 -2.00
CA ARG A 6 10.67 27.48 -1.27
C ARG A 6 9.33 27.39 -2.01
N THR A 7 8.79 28.52 -2.46
CA THR A 7 7.51 28.53 -3.19
C THR A 7 7.59 27.79 -4.52
N THR A 8 8.68 27.95 -5.27
CA THR A 8 8.89 27.22 -6.54
C THR A 8 9.04 25.72 -6.30
N LEU A 9 9.81 25.30 -5.29
CA LEU A 9 9.97 23.88 -4.95
C LEU A 9 8.65 23.26 -4.49
N MET A 10 7.87 23.94 -3.64
CA MET A 10 6.56 23.42 -3.22
C MET A 10 5.58 23.27 -4.38
N LYS A 11 5.63 24.18 -5.37
CA LYS A 11 4.85 24.04 -6.61
C LYS A 11 5.32 22.84 -7.46
N ALA A 12 6.64 22.64 -7.59
CA ALA A 12 7.19 21.50 -8.31
C ALA A 12 6.81 20.16 -7.65
N PHE A 13 6.89 20.09 -6.32
CA PHE A 13 6.50 18.89 -5.56
C PHE A 13 5.00 18.63 -5.53
N LYS A 14 4.15 19.65 -5.73
CA LYS A 14 2.70 19.46 -5.82
C LYS A 14 2.29 18.59 -7.02
N ASN A 15 3.12 18.58 -8.07
CA ASN A 15 2.90 17.79 -9.28
C ASN A 15 3.55 16.41 -9.22
N VAL A 16 4.22 16.05 -8.12
CA VAL A 16 4.75 14.70 -7.92
C VAL A 16 3.59 13.81 -7.47
N GLN A 17 3.32 12.77 -8.25
CA GLN A 17 2.26 11.79 -8.04
C GLN A 17 2.87 10.37 -7.85
N GLY A 18 2.04 9.32 -7.72
CA GLY A 18 2.48 7.96 -7.39
C GLY A 18 2.97 7.77 -5.95
N SER A 19 3.85 6.79 -5.72
CA SER A 19 4.36 6.41 -4.37
C SER A 19 5.18 7.50 -3.65
N THR A 20 5.49 8.59 -4.34
CA THR A 20 6.20 9.75 -3.77
C THR A 20 5.30 10.99 -3.69
N ALA A 21 3.99 10.82 -3.92
CA ALA A 21 3.01 11.89 -3.84
C ALA A 21 3.06 12.56 -2.47
N ARG A 22 3.25 13.87 -2.46
CA ARG A 22 3.44 14.65 -1.22
C ARG A 22 2.11 15.09 -0.59
N SER A 23 1.01 14.41 -0.92
CA SER A 23 -0.35 14.81 -0.55
C SER A 23 -1.19 13.60 -0.18
N ASN A 24 -1.84 13.66 0.98
CA ASN A 24 -2.83 12.67 1.45
C ASN A 24 -4.27 13.12 1.12
N ASP A 25 -4.44 13.94 0.08
CA ASP A 25 -5.76 14.34 -0.41
C ASP A 25 -6.56 13.12 -0.83
N ARG A 26 -7.87 13.11 -0.54
CA ARG A 26 -8.77 12.02 -0.91
C ARG A 26 -8.89 11.85 -2.43
N ASN A 27 -8.74 12.93 -3.18
CA ASN A 27 -8.84 12.97 -4.63
C ASN A 27 -7.48 12.81 -5.32
N ARG A 28 -6.43 12.39 -4.59
CA ARG A 28 -5.15 12.07 -5.22
C ARG A 28 -5.34 10.93 -6.25
N PRO A 29 -4.64 10.97 -7.39
CA PRO A 29 -4.75 9.90 -8.38
C PRO A 29 -4.21 8.58 -7.85
N TYR A 30 -4.71 7.49 -8.44
CA TYR A 30 -4.25 6.11 -8.19
C TYR A 30 -3.26 5.70 -9.29
N ASP A 31 -2.14 6.39 -9.37
CA ASP A 31 -1.12 6.26 -10.42
C ASP A 31 0.22 5.69 -9.90
N GLY A 32 0.21 5.16 -8.67
CA GLY A 32 1.30 4.32 -8.17
C GLY A 32 1.41 2.98 -8.92
N GLN A 33 2.31 2.12 -8.44
CA GLN A 33 2.44 0.77 -8.99
C GLN A 33 1.10 0.03 -8.91
N PRO A 34 0.62 -0.63 -9.98
CA PRO A 34 -0.76 -1.15 -10.05
C PRO A 34 -1.19 -2.08 -8.90
N HIS A 35 -0.23 -2.80 -8.32
CA HIS A 35 -0.42 -3.77 -7.24
C HIS A 35 -0.27 -3.18 -5.84
N THR A 36 -0.03 -1.86 -5.71
CA THR A 36 0.04 -1.17 -4.41
C THR A 36 -1.26 -0.42 -4.12
N ASP A 37 -1.42 -0.01 -2.86
CA ASP A 37 -2.51 0.85 -2.38
C ASP A 37 -2.49 2.28 -2.96
N ASP A 38 -1.36 2.72 -3.50
CA ASP A 38 -1.27 3.96 -4.30
C ASP A 38 -1.64 3.76 -5.78
N GLY A 39 -1.72 2.51 -6.25
CA GLY A 39 -2.11 2.16 -7.62
C GLY A 39 -3.59 1.80 -7.76
N ILE A 40 -3.96 1.20 -8.90
CA ILE A 40 -5.35 0.84 -9.19
C ILE A 40 -5.97 -0.12 -8.16
N ARG A 41 -5.16 -0.99 -7.52
CA ARG A 41 -5.61 -1.84 -6.41
C ARG A 41 -6.21 -1.03 -5.27
N GLY A 42 -5.65 0.14 -4.96
CA GLY A 42 -6.14 1.04 -3.91
C GLY A 42 -7.54 1.64 -4.14
N LYS A 43 -8.13 1.47 -5.33
CA LYS A 43 -9.52 1.85 -5.61
C LYS A 43 -10.54 0.90 -5.00
N THR A 44 -10.11 -0.27 -4.55
CA THR A 44 -10.99 -1.32 -4.04
C THR A 44 -11.74 -0.83 -2.79
N LEU A 45 -13.07 -0.90 -2.84
CA LEU A 45 -13.90 -0.60 -1.67
C LEU A 45 -13.82 -1.75 -0.67
N VAL A 46 -13.72 -1.40 0.61
CA VAL A 46 -13.77 -2.38 1.70
C VAL A 46 -15.24 -2.61 2.07
N GLU A 47 -15.74 -3.81 1.80
CA GLU A 47 -17.14 -4.19 2.01
C GLU A 47 -17.23 -5.52 2.76
N GLY A 48 -18.28 -5.69 3.57
CA GLY A 48 -18.53 -6.94 4.30
C GLY A 48 -17.70 -7.16 5.59
N LEU A 49 -16.87 -6.19 5.98
CA LEU A 49 -16.04 -6.26 7.20
C LEU A 49 -16.57 -5.34 8.31
N THR A 50 -16.41 -5.78 9.56
CA THR A 50 -16.69 -4.97 10.76
C THR A 50 -15.48 -4.15 11.17
N MET A 51 -15.66 -3.14 12.03
CA MET A 51 -14.55 -2.36 12.59
C MET A 51 -13.53 -3.22 13.36
N ARG A 52 -13.96 -4.35 13.94
CA ARG A 52 -13.07 -5.30 14.61
C ARG A 52 -12.15 -5.98 13.61
N ASP A 53 -12.70 -6.42 12.49
CA ASP A 53 -11.95 -7.06 11.41
C ASP A 53 -10.89 -6.09 10.85
N ILE A 54 -11.27 -4.82 10.64
CA ILE A 54 -10.33 -3.78 10.19
C ILE A 54 -9.22 -3.54 11.22
N ARG A 55 -9.54 -3.48 12.51
CA ARG A 55 -8.56 -3.35 13.58
C ARG A 55 -7.60 -4.54 13.61
N ASP A 56 -8.11 -5.75 13.46
CA ASP A 56 -7.30 -6.97 13.51
C ASP A 56 -6.36 -7.03 12.29
N CYS A 57 -6.84 -6.64 11.09
CA CYS A 57 -5.99 -6.46 9.91
C CYS A 57 -4.88 -5.41 10.13
N PHE A 58 -5.19 -4.30 10.81
CA PHE A 58 -4.20 -3.28 11.15
C PHE A 58 -3.10 -3.83 12.06
N ILE A 59 -3.47 -4.58 13.10
CA ILE A 59 -2.50 -5.20 14.02
C ILE A 59 -1.64 -6.24 13.28
N LYS A 60 -2.27 -7.13 12.50
CA LYS A 60 -1.54 -8.09 11.65
C LYS A 60 -0.54 -7.40 10.73
N GLY A 61 -0.94 -6.28 10.12
CA GLY A 61 -0.05 -5.47 9.28
C GLY A 61 1.18 -4.93 10.03
N PHE A 62 1.04 -4.52 11.30
CA PHE A 62 2.17 -4.12 12.15
C PHE A 62 3.13 -5.28 12.42
N LEU A 63 2.59 -6.46 12.75
CA LEU A 63 3.38 -7.65 13.06
C LEU A 63 4.14 -8.15 11.82
N GLN A 64 3.46 -8.25 10.67
CA GLN A 64 4.07 -8.66 9.40
C GLN A 64 5.14 -7.67 8.91
N ALA A 65 4.94 -6.36 9.10
CA ALA A 65 5.89 -5.33 8.68
C ALA A 65 7.03 -5.09 9.67
N SER A 66 7.03 -5.76 10.83
CA SER A 66 7.96 -5.48 11.94
C SER A 66 9.43 -5.78 11.62
N GLY A 67 9.70 -6.62 10.60
CA GLY A 67 11.02 -7.17 10.32
C GLY A 67 11.49 -8.22 11.33
N ASP A 68 10.63 -8.60 12.28
CA ASP A 68 10.85 -9.69 13.23
C ASP A 68 10.19 -10.98 12.68
N GLU A 69 11.02 -11.99 12.41
CA GLU A 69 10.57 -13.28 11.86
C GLU A 69 9.61 -14.01 12.81
N GLU A 70 9.79 -13.89 14.12
CA GLU A 70 8.90 -14.52 15.09
C GLU A 70 7.50 -13.90 15.03
N LEU A 71 7.41 -12.56 15.03
CA LEU A 71 6.14 -11.84 14.94
C LEU A 71 5.44 -12.08 13.60
N TYR A 72 6.20 -12.15 12.51
CA TYR A 72 5.67 -12.51 11.19
C TYR A 72 5.04 -13.91 11.21
N ASN A 73 5.75 -14.90 11.75
CA ASN A 73 5.28 -16.28 11.80
C ASN A 73 4.05 -16.48 12.71
N LEU A 74 3.91 -15.71 13.78
CA LEU A 74 2.69 -15.71 14.60
C LEU A 74 1.44 -15.33 13.79
N VAL A 75 1.57 -14.37 12.87
CA VAL A 75 0.45 -13.99 11.99
C VAL A 75 0.17 -15.08 10.96
N GLU A 76 1.19 -15.61 10.29
CA GLU A 76 1.01 -16.62 9.25
C GLU A 76 0.44 -17.95 9.79
N ASN A 77 0.75 -18.29 11.05
CA ASN A 77 0.19 -19.46 11.73
C ASN A 77 -1.16 -19.18 12.43
N ASP A 78 -1.64 -17.94 12.41
CA ASP A 78 -2.83 -17.46 13.14
C ASP A 78 -2.76 -17.66 14.68
N ASP A 79 -1.55 -17.62 15.24
CA ASP A 79 -1.25 -17.77 16.68
C ASP A 79 -1.02 -16.41 17.39
N TRP A 80 -1.08 -15.31 16.65
CA TRP A 80 -0.87 -13.96 17.15
C TRP A 80 -1.91 -13.52 18.19
N LEU A 81 -1.48 -12.66 19.11
CA LEU A 81 -2.33 -11.97 20.08
C LEU A 81 -2.26 -10.46 19.86
N THR A 82 -3.31 -9.75 20.28
CA THR A 82 -3.32 -8.27 20.20
C THR A 82 -2.12 -7.63 20.90
N ASP A 83 -1.66 -8.21 22.01
CA ASP A 83 -0.54 -7.69 22.80
C ASP A 83 0.82 -7.85 22.13
N ASP A 84 0.95 -8.72 21.11
CA ASP A 84 2.20 -8.87 20.37
C ASP A 84 2.63 -7.57 19.67
N ILE A 85 1.69 -6.64 19.43
CA ILE A 85 2.01 -5.33 18.86
C ILE A 85 2.99 -4.53 19.72
N TYR A 86 3.01 -4.75 21.05
CA TYR A 86 3.93 -4.08 21.96
C TYR A 86 5.38 -4.55 21.81
N ARG A 87 5.61 -5.66 21.10
CA ARG A 87 6.94 -6.19 20.79
C ARG A 87 7.55 -5.54 19.54
N VAL A 88 6.75 -4.87 18.72
CA VAL A 88 7.22 -4.24 17.48
C VAL A 88 8.17 -3.08 17.78
N ASN A 89 9.38 -3.15 17.22
CA ASN A 89 10.34 -2.06 17.29
C ASN A 89 9.98 -0.94 16.29
N LEU A 90 9.32 0.10 16.79
CA LEU A 90 8.87 1.23 15.97
C LEU A 90 10.00 2.03 15.30
N ASN A 91 11.25 1.91 15.76
CA ASN A 91 12.37 2.63 15.13
C ASN A 91 12.76 2.08 13.76
N ASN A 92 12.39 0.83 13.46
CA ASN A 92 12.74 0.14 12.22
C ASN A 92 11.49 -0.22 11.37
N LEU A 93 10.32 0.29 11.76
CA LEU A 93 9.07 -0.02 11.10
C LEU A 93 8.86 0.87 9.89
N ASP A 94 8.58 0.29 8.73
CA ASP A 94 8.16 1.02 7.53
C ASP A 94 6.62 1.17 7.55
N PRO A 95 6.07 2.39 7.70
CA PRO A 95 4.62 2.60 7.71
C PRO A 95 3.93 2.20 6.41
N ILE A 96 4.63 2.23 5.27
CA ILE A 96 4.07 1.80 3.98
C ILE A 96 3.96 0.28 3.95
N ALA A 97 4.95 -0.44 4.47
CA ALA A 97 4.88 -1.89 4.60
C ALA A 97 3.71 -2.32 5.52
N VAL A 98 3.46 -1.58 6.60
CA VAL A 98 2.28 -1.79 7.47
C VAL A 98 0.98 -1.64 6.69
N ALA A 99 0.81 -0.52 5.96
CA ALA A 99 -0.41 -0.24 5.20
C ALA A 99 -0.66 -1.29 4.12
N GLN A 100 0.37 -1.69 3.39
CA GLN A 100 0.27 -2.72 2.36
C GLN A 100 -0.06 -4.10 2.94
N SER A 101 0.56 -4.47 4.06
CA SER A 101 0.30 -5.73 4.75
C SER A 101 -1.14 -5.76 5.30
N MET A 102 -1.60 -4.68 5.93
CA MET A 102 -2.99 -4.51 6.36
C MET A 102 -3.97 -4.65 5.18
N ALA A 103 -3.68 -4.06 4.03
CA ALA A 103 -4.52 -4.17 2.84
C ALA A 103 -4.60 -5.62 2.34
N CYS A 104 -3.50 -6.39 2.40
CA CYS A 104 -3.50 -7.82 2.08
C CYS A 104 -4.41 -8.61 3.03
N GLU A 105 -4.38 -8.34 4.34
CA GLU A 105 -5.25 -9.01 5.31
C GLU A 105 -6.73 -8.67 5.09
N ILE A 106 -7.06 -7.40 4.79
CA ILE A 106 -8.41 -6.99 4.42
C ILE A 106 -8.91 -7.79 3.20
N GLU A 107 -8.09 -7.93 2.17
CA GLU A 107 -8.43 -8.70 0.97
C GLU A 107 -8.60 -10.19 1.25
N LYS A 108 -7.80 -10.77 2.15
CA LYS A 108 -7.97 -12.15 2.62
C LYS A 108 -9.34 -12.32 3.28
N MET A 109 -9.72 -11.41 4.18
CA MET A 109 -11.03 -11.44 4.85
C MET A 109 -12.21 -11.21 3.90
N MET A 110 -12.01 -10.41 2.86
CA MET A 110 -12.99 -10.20 1.79
C MET A 110 -13.05 -11.36 0.77
N GLY A 111 -12.09 -12.29 0.80
CA GLY A 111 -12.02 -13.42 -0.14
C GLY A 111 -11.56 -13.04 -1.56
N ILE A 112 -10.87 -11.90 -1.73
CA ILE A 112 -10.42 -11.39 -3.04
C ILE A 112 -8.89 -11.39 -3.20
N TYR A 113 -8.15 -11.87 -2.19
CA TYR A 113 -6.69 -11.93 -2.22
C TYR A 113 -6.16 -13.05 -3.15
N PRO A 114 -5.08 -12.82 -3.93
CA PRO A 114 -4.43 -11.53 -4.15
C PRO A 114 -5.22 -10.68 -5.15
N ASN A 115 -5.52 -9.44 -4.76
CA ASN A 115 -6.25 -8.48 -5.60
C ASN A 115 -5.27 -7.66 -6.45
N VAL A 116 -4.57 -8.35 -7.35
CA VAL A 116 -3.59 -7.75 -8.26
C VAL A 116 -4.00 -7.97 -9.72
N PRO A 117 -3.68 -7.04 -10.63
CA PRO A 117 -3.93 -7.25 -12.06
C PRO A 117 -3.23 -8.50 -12.57
N LYS A 118 -3.86 -9.20 -13.52
CA LYS A 118 -3.25 -10.37 -14.17
C LYS A 118 -1.94 -9.96 -14.85
N LEU A 119 -0.87 -10.69 -14.55
CA LEU A 119 0.41 -10.53 -15.24
C LEU A 119 0.25 -10.97 -16.70
N THR A 120 0.44 -10.05 -17.63
CA THR A 120 0.57 -10.37 -19.06
C THR A 120 2.04 -10.55 -19.39
N ALA A 121 2.41 -11.73 -19.90
CA ALA A 121 3.76 -11.96 -20.41
C ALA A 121 4.01 -11.03 -21.60
N VAL A 122 4.99 -10.13 -21.48
CA VAL A 122 5.47 -9.35 -22.62
C VAL A 122 6.42 -10.25 -23.39
N ASN A 123 6.05 -10.63 -24.62
CA ASN A 123 7.00 -11.30 -25.51
C ASN A 123 8.18 -10.33 -25.75
N PRO A 124 9.42 -10.72 -25.41
CA PRO A 124 10.58 -9.82 -25.54
C PRO A 124 10.92 -9.43 -26.99
N GLY A 125 10.18 -9.94 -27.99
CA GLY A 125 10.30 -9.59 -29.40
C GLY A 125 9.47 -8.38 -29.86
N ASN A 126 8.56 -7.83 -29.03
CA ASN A 126 7.68 -6.70 -29.40
C ASN A 126 7.81 -5.53 -28.40
N ALA A 127 9.04 -5.08 -28.13
CA ALA A 127 9.31 -3.94 -27.24
C ALA A 127 8.96 -2.56 -27.85
N ASP A 128 7.97 -2.50 -28.75
CA ASP A 128 7.53 -1.27 -29.43
C ASP A 128 6.00 -1.12 -29.39
N VAL A 129 5.37 -1.16 -28.22
CA VAL A 129 4.13 -0.38 -28.00
C VAL A 129 4.01 -0.01 -26.52
N PHE A 130 4.50 1.18 -26.15
CA PHE A 130 3.97 1.86 -24.97
C PHE A 130 2.60 2.39 -25.35
N GLU A 131 1.54 1.65 -25.04
CA GLU A 131 0.19 2.22 -25.08
C GLU A 131 0.09 3.26 -23.97
N THR A 132 0.16 4.52 -24.38
CA THR A 132 -0.30 5.64 -23.58
C THR A 132 -1.77 5.40 -23.23
N TYR A 133 -2.08 5.23 -21.95
CA TYR A 133 -3.47 5.22 -21.48
C TYR A 133 -4.07 6.62 -21.69
N GLY A 134 -4.66 6.83 -22.86
CA GLY A 134 -5.53 7.95 -23.22
C GLY A 134 -6.96 7.67 -22.74
N GLY A 135 -7.66 8.75 -22.41
CA GLY A 135 -8.92 8.73 -21.66
C GLY A 135 -10.14 8.21 -22.39
N ASP A 136 -11.18 8.00 -21.57
CA ASP A 136 -12.58 8.30 -21.86
C ASP A 136 -13.13 9.14 -20.68
#